data_AF-A0A1H1HTV6-F1
#
_entry.id   AF-A0A1H1HTV6-F1
#
_cell.length_a   1.000
_cell.length_b   1.000
_cell.length_c   1.000
_cell.angle_alpha   90.00
_cell.angle_beta   90.00
_cell.angle_gamma   90.00
#
_symmetry.space_group_name_H-M   'P 1'
#
loop_
_entity.id
_entity.type
_entity.pdbx_description
1 polymer ?
#
loop_
_entity_poly.entity_id
_entity_poly.type
_entity_poly.pdbx_seq_one_letter_code
_entity_poly.pdbx_strand_id
1 'polypeptide(L)'
;MNRRQFLATGTFAVAGLAGCLGGDAPDGYGPEPEDVPPEREIDTAAYDTETFGGVEVPLAPLEDVVYWYRRQEARMVDTRESDQYRDVRITGAVLSSAPDGGADDPVAEWSEDDLIVTYCVCPHLLAGQRAATLIANGYENVYALDEGLQAWVESGHPVEGSEASQNLPAYTVQGRTDPEHAGEFVHVRTLEEDRSEVSAVESDGSYELTLHFAGLEDDSLLEVEAPDYTRELTLEEATNGVVTA
;
A
#
# COMPACT_ATOMS: atom_id res chain seq x y z
N MET A 1 -23.55 38.05 -67.03
CA MET A 1 -24.86 37.59 -66.55
C MET A 1 -24.66 36.45 -65.56
N ASN A 2 -24.77 36.81 -64.28
CA ASN A 2 -24.93 36.06 -63.02
C ASN A 2 -24.29 34.67 -62.84
N ARG A 3 -23.09 34.73 -62.23
CA ARG A 3 -22.43 33.68 -61.47
C ARG A 3 -23.24 33.37 -60.20
N ARG A 4 -23.59 32.10 -59.96
CA ARG A 4 -24.12 31.64 -58.67
C ARG A 4 -22.94 31.21 -57.79
N GLN A 5 -22.73 31.96 -56.72
CA GLN A 5 -21.82 31.65 -55.62
C GLN A 5 -22.48 30.58 -54.74
N PHE A 6 -21.76 29.49 -54.46
CA PHE A 6 -22.06 28.63 -53.32
C PHE A 6 -21.13 29.03 -52.19
N LEU A 7 -21.69 29.65 -51.16
CA LEU A 7 -21.07 29.83 -49.86
C LEU A 7 -21.07 28.48 -49.15
N ALA A 8 -19.92 27.83 -49.07
CA ALA A 8 -19.69 26.74 -48.14
C ALA A 8 -19.44 27.37 -46.76
N THR A 9 -20.48 27.43 -45.94
CA THR A 9 -20.36 27.79 -44.52
C THR A 9 -19.71 26.59 -43.83
N GLY A 10 -18.39 26.65 -43.65
CA GLY A 10 -17.66 25.69 -42.83
C GLY A 10 -18.00 25.92 -41.37
N THR A 11 -18.85 25.06 -40.81
CA THR A 11 -19.03 24.98 -39.36
C THR A 11 -17.79 24.30 -38.80
N PHE A 12 -16.85 25.09 -38.26
CA PHE A 12 -15.84 24.57 -37.36
C PHE A 12 -16.57 24.10 -36.10
N ALA A 13 -16.86 22.81 -36.03
CA ALA A 13 -17.14 22.15 -34.76
C ALA A 13 -15.83 22.18 -33.97
N VAL A 14 -15.69 23.14 -33.07
CA VAL A 14 -14.75 23.03 -31.96
C VAL A 14 -15.25 21.84 -31.14
N ALA A 15 -14.69 20.67 -31.40
CA ALA A 15 -14.81 19.54 -30.50
C ALA A 15 -14.15 20.00 -29.20
N GLY A 16 -14.96 20.44 -28.25
CA GLY A 16 -14.52 20.57 -26.88
C GLY A 16 -14.07 19.19 -26.46
N LEU A 17 -12.76 19.02 -26.25
CA LEU A 17 -12.23 17.98 -25.39
C LEU A 17 -12.77 18.30 -24.00
N ALA A 18 -13.98 17.83 -23.72
CA ALA A 18 -14.47 17.70 -22.37
C ALA A 18 -13.56 16.65 -21.73
N GLY A 19 -12.52 17.11 -21.04
CA GLY A 19 -11.79 16.28 -20.11
C GLY A 19 -12.80 15.74 -19.11
N CYS A 20 -13.03 14.44 -19.16
CA CYS A 20 -13.69 13.69 -18.11
C CYS A 20 -12.77 13.70 -16.89
N LEU A 21 -12.68 14.85 -16.21
CA LEU A 21 -12.25 14.92 -14.82
C LEU A 21 -13.46 14.56 -13.95
N GLY A 22 -13.90 13.32 -14.10
CA GLY A 22 -14.81 12.64 -13.19
C GLY A 22 -14.13 11.34 -12.87
N GLY A 23 -13.12 11.39 -12.00
CA GLY A 23 -12.49 10.17 -11.51
C GLY A 23 -13.53 9.46 -10.65
N ASP A 24 -14.07 8.36 -11.16
CA ASP A 24 -14.71 7.38 -10.30
C ASP A 24 -13.71 6.98 -9.18
N ALA A 25 -14.23 6.60 -8.02
CA ALA A 25 -13.39 6.06 -6.97
C ALA A 25 -12.56 4.89 -7.53
N PRO A 26 -11.29 4.71 -7.10
CA PRO A 26 -10.48 3.60 -7.58
C PRO A 26 -11.23 2.29 -7.35
N ASP A 27 -11.21 1.41 -8.35
CA ASP A 27 -11.82 0.09 -8.28
C ASP A 27 -10.79 -1.01 -7.97
N GLY A 28 -9.53 -0.64 -7.73
CA GLY A 28 -8.42 -1.53 -7.44
C GLY A 28 -7.58 -1.85 -8.67
N TYR A 29 -8.07 -1.64 -9.89
CA TYR A 29 -7.27 -1.92 -11.08
C TYR A 29 -6.32 -0.76 -11.39
N GLY A 30 -5.14 -1.13 -11.91
CA GLY A 30 -4.23 -0.17 -12.52
C GLY A 30 -4.86 0.56 -13.71
N PRO A 31 -4.24 1.65 -14.19
CA PRO A 31 -4.72 2.38 -15.35
C PRO A 31 -4.67 1.48 -16.59
N GLU A 32 -5.44 1.85 -17.62
CA GLU A 32 -5.40 1.13 -18.90
C GLU A 32 -3.96 1.10 -19.44
N PRO A 33 -3.39 -0.09 -19.66
CA PRO A 33 -1.97 -0.22 -19.98
C PRO A 33 -1.68 0.24 -21.40
N GLU A 34 -0.58 0.99 -21.58
CA GLU A 34 -0.09 1.35 -22.92
C GLU A 34 0.36 0.11 -23.71
N ASP A 35 0.97 -0.84 -22.99
CA ASP A 35 1.44 -2.12 -23.52
C ASP A 35 1.12 -3.26 -22.54
N VAL A 36 0.32 -4.22 -23.01
CA VAL A 36 -0.04 -5.44 -22.28
C VAL A 36 1.07 -6.49 -22.48
N PRO A 37 1.73 -6.98 -21.42
CA PRO A 37 2.73 -8.03 -21.56
C PRO A 37 2.11 -9.33 -22.12
N PRO A 38 2.85 -10.13 -22.90
CA PRO A 38 2.36 -11.40 -23.41
C PRO A 38 1.97 -12.33 -22.25
N GLU A 39 0.90 -13.09 -22.45
CA GLU A 39 0.39 -14.01 -21.43
C GLU A 39 1.46 -15.04 -21.05
N ARG A 40 1.59 -15.31 -19.74
CA ARG A 40 2.44 -16.35 -19.18
C ARG A 40 1.70 -17.12 -18.10
N GLU A 41 2.05 -18.39 -17.94
CA GLU A 41 1.60 -19.20 -16.81
C GLU A 41 2.36 -18.80 -15.55
N ILE A 42 1.64 -18.69 -14.44
CA ILE A 42 2.17 -18.39 -13.10
C ILE A 42 1.69 -19.50 -12.18
N ASP A 43 2.63 -20.22 -11.56
CA ASP A 43 2.32 -21.27 -10.59
C ASP A 43 2.22 -20.67 -9.19
N THR A 44 1.07 -20.08 -8.87
CA THR A 44 0.84 -19.42 -7.58
C THR A 44 0.87 -20.40 -6.40
N ALA A 45 0.72 -21.70 -6.65
CA ALA A 45 0.83 -22.73 -5.62
C ALA A 45 2.28 -22.97 -5.17
N ALA A 46 3.27 -22.43 -5.90
CA ALA A 46 4.68 -22.53 -5.57
C ALA A 46 5.19 -21.34 -4.73
N TYR A 47 4.35 -20.34 -4.43
CA TYR A 47 4.74 -19.21 -3.59
C TYR A 47 5.03 -19.64 -2.16
N ASP A 48 5.96 -18.94 -1.52
CA ASP A 48 6.15 -19.04 -0.08
C ASP A 48 4.91 -18.52 0.66
N THR A 49 4.64 -19.08 1.84
CA THR A 49 3.51 -18.67 2.69
C THR A 49 3.99 -18.24 4.06
N GLU A 50 3.24 -17.30 4.66
CA GLU A 50 3.39 -16.94 6.06
C GLU A 50 2.03 -17.00 6.78
N THR A 51 2.06 -17.35 8.06
CA THR A 51 0.85 -17.49 8.87
C THR A 51 0.46 -16.16 9.54
N PHE A 52 -0.73 -15.66 9.25
CA PHE A 52 -1.33 -14.51 9.94
C PHE A 52 -2.67 -14.90 10.54
N GLY A 53 -2.84 -14.74 11.86
CA GLY A 53 -4.09 -15.10 12.52
C GLY A 53 -4.50 -16.57 12.36
N GLY A 54 -3.54 -17.47 12.09
CA GLY A 54 -3.79 -18.89 11.81
C GLY A 54 -4.19 -19.21 10.37
N VAL A 55 -4.12 -18.23 9.46
CA VAL A 55 -4.36 -18.38 8.02
C VAL A 55 -3.03 -18.30 7.28
N GLU A 56 -2.78 -19.27 6.40
CA GLU A 56 -1.63 -19.23 5.48
C GLU A 56 -1.91 -18.22 4.37
N VAL A 57 -1.05 -17.20 4.27
CA VAL A 57 -1.12 -16.17 3.24
C VAL A 57 0.02 -16.40 2.24
N PRO A 58 -0.27 -16.57 0.94
CA PRO A 58 0.76 -16.66 -0.08
C PRO A 58 1.39 -15.28 -0.37
N LEU A 59 2.72 -15.25 -0.42
CA LEU A 59 3.52 -14.07 -0.70
C LEU A 59 3.84 -14.02 -2.20
N ALA A 60 3.18 -13.12 -2.93
CA ALA A 60 3.40 -12.95 -4.36
C ALA A 60 4.61 -12.05 -4.62
N PRO A 61 5.57 -12.49 -5.44
CA PRO A 61 6.75 -11.69 -5.76
C PRO A 61 6.40 -10.51 -6.66
N LEU A 62 7.16 -9.42 -6.56
CA LEU A 62 6.94 -8.17 -7.30
C LEU A 62 6.78 -8.38 -8.82
N GLU A 63 7.57 -9.29 -9.41
CA GLU A 63 7.49 -9.58 -10.85
C GLU A 63 6.11 -10.10 -11.28
N ASP A 64 5.50 -10.96 -10.48
CA ASP A 64 4.19 -11.55 -10.75
C ASP A 64 3.07 -10.54 -10.52
N VAL A 65 3.19 -9.74 -9.45
CA VAL A 65 2.26 -8.65 -9.16
C VAL A 65 2.27 -7.59 -10.26
N VAL A 66 3.45 -7.17 -10.73
CA VAL A 66 3.60 -6.21 -11.84
C VAL A 66 3.01 -6.77 -13.13
N TYR A 67 3.18 -8.07 -13.38
CA TYR A 67 2.57 -8.72 -14.53
C TYR A 67 1.03 -8.66 -14.46
N TRP A 68 0.42 -9.03 -13.34
CA TRP A 68 -1.04 -8.97 -13.17
C TRP A 68 -1.55 -7.53 -13.24
N TYR A 69 -0.88 -6.59 -12.58
CA TYR A 69 -1.22 -5.18 -12.59
C TYR A 69 -1.25 -4.60 -14.01
N ARG A 70 -0.20 -4.85 -14.81
CA ARG A 70 -0.11 -4.38 -16.20
C ARG A 70 -1.12 -5.02 -17.13
N ARG A 71 -1.73 -6.13 -16.74
CA ARG A 71 -2.79 -6.80 -17.50
C ARG A 71 -4.19 -6.46 -16.96
N GLN A 72 -4.27 -5.64 -15.91
CA GLN A 72 -5.49 -5.38 -15.14
C GLN A 72 -6.19 -6.68 -14.70
N GLU A 73 -5.39 -7.67 -14.30
CA GLU A 73 -5.85 -8.97 -13.80
C GLU A 73 -5.93 -9.00 -12.28
N ALA A 74 -5.20 -8.11 -11.59
CA ALA A 74 -5.19 -7.98 -10.14
C ALA A 74 -5.81 -6.64 -9.70
N ARG A 75 -6.58 -6.68 -8.61
CA ARG A 75 -6.98 -5.50 -7.85
C ARG A 75 -6.01 -5.27 -6.70
N MET A 76 -5.47 -4.06 -6.63
CA MET A 76 -4.49 -3.63 -5.65
C MET A 76 -5.17 -3.03 -4.42
N VAL A 77 -4.75 -3.49 -3.23
CA VAL A 77 -5.31 -3.09 -1.94
C VAL A 77 -4.21 -2.55 -1.05
N ASP A 78 -4.28 -1.27 -0.73
CA ASP A 78 -3.42 -0.64 0.27
C ASP A 78 -3.98 -0.93 1.66
N THR A 79 -3.17 -1.58 2.50
CA THR A 79 -3.60 -2.03 3.83
C THR A 79 -3.17 -1.11 4.96
N ARG A 80 -2.59 0.04 4.61
CA ARG A 80 -2.08 1.03 5.56
C ARG A 80 -3.18 1.99 6.03
N GLU A 81 -2.79 3.00 6.79
CA GLU A 81 -3.70 4.06 7.23
C GLU A 81 -4.03 5.07 6.12
N SER A 82 -5.13 5.79 6.30
CA SER A 82 -5.64 6.76 5.31
C SER A 82 -4.62 7.81 4.91
N ASP A 83 -3.75 8.19 5.84
CA ASP A 83 -2.78 9.26 5.64
C ASP A 83 -1.63 8.77 4.77
N GLN A 84 -1.13 7.57 5.05
CA GLN A 84 -0.11 6.90 4.24
C GLN A 84 -0.61 6.65 2.80
N TYR A 85 -1.87 6.25 2.63
CA TYR A 85 -2.52 6.06 1.32
C TYR A 85 -2.68 7.36 0.52
N ARG A 86 -2.94 8.49 1.21
CA ARG A 86 -3.04 9.81 0.58
C ARG A 86 -1.67 10.32 0.13
N ASP A 87 -0.63 10.03 0.90
CA ASP A 87 0.73 10.49 0.64
C ASP A 87 1.33 9.78 -0.59
N VAL A 88 1.28 8.46 -0.61
CA VAL A 88 1.71 7.66 -1.77
C VAL A 88 0.95 6.34 -1.78
N ARG A 89 0.57 5.83 -2.95
CA ARG A 89 -0.03 4.51 -3.13
C ARG A 89 0.23 4.00 -4.53
N ILE A 90 0.07 2.71 -4.76
CA ILE A 90 0.01 2.15 -6.13
C ILE A 90 -1.16 2.81 -6.87
N THR A 91 -0.91 3.29 -8.10
CA THR A 91 -1.96 3.91 -8.93
C THR A 91 -3.16 2.97 -9.09
N GLY A 92 -4.37 3.46 -8.81
CA GLY A 92 -5.61 2.67 -8.93
C GLY A 92 -5.93 1.76 -7.72
N ALA A 93 -5.02 1.63 -6.75
CA ALA A 93 -5.29 0.87 -5.53
C ALA A 93 -6.42 1.49 -4.70
N VAL A 94 -7.14 0.64 -3.96
CA VAL A 94 -8.12 1.06 -2.94
C VAL A 94 -7.53 1.00 -1.55
N LEU A 95 -8.06 1.82 -0.63
CA LEU A 95 -7.75 1.74 0.79
C LEU A 95 -8.64 0.68 1.47
N SER A 96 -8.04 -0.33 2.06
CA SER A 96 -8.70 -1.33 2.92
C SER A 96 -7.74 -1.68 4.05
N SER A 97 -7.72 -0.81 5.07
CA SER A 97 -6.77 -0.87 6.17
C SER A 97 -6.84 -2.20 6.92
N ALA A 98 -5.67 -2.76 7.24
CA ALA A 98 -5.61 -3.97 8.05
C ALA A 98 -6.10 -3.73 9.49
N PRO A 99 -6.56 -4.79 10.20
CA PRO A 99 -6.77 -6.14 9.69
C PRO A 99 -8.12 -6.31 8.97
N ASP A 100 -9.11 -5.49 9.30
CA ASP A 100 -10.52 -5.78 9.00
C ASP A 100 -11.13 -4.93 7.88
N GLY A 101 -10.44 -3.89 7.43
CA GLY A 101 -10.99 -2.89 6.53
C GLY A 101 -11.72 -1.77 7.26
N GLY A 102 -12.16 -0.77 6.49
CA GLY A 102 -12.98 0.33 7.00
C GLY A 102 -14.48 -0.03 7.06
N ALA A 103 -15.28 0.85 7.67
CA ALA A 103 -16.75 0.67 7.72
C ALA A 103 -17.41 0.64 6.32
N ASP A 104 -16.83 1.38 5.37
CA ASP A 104 -17.24 1.44 3.96
C ASP A 104 -16.12 0.86 3.07
N ASP A 105 -15.64 -0.35 3.41
CA ASP A 105 -14.53 -1.00 2.70
C ASP A 105 -14.88 -1.28 1.22
N PRO A 106 -14.12 -0.71 0.25
CA PRO A 106 -14.35 -0.95 -1.17
C PRO A 106 -14.25 -2.43 -1.57
N VAL A 107 -13.47 -3.23 -0.86
CA VAL A 107 -13.26 -4.66 -1.15
C VAL A 107 -14.53 -5.49 -0.92
N ALA A 108 -15.41 -5.04 -0.04
CA ALA A 108 -16.65 -5.76 0.32
C ALA A 108 -17.62 -5.95 -0.87
N GLU A 109 -17.49 -5.14 -1.92
CA GLU A 109 -18.33 -5.19 -3.13
C GLU A 109 -17.68 -6.00 -4.27
N TRP A 110 -16.48 -6.55 -4.07
CA TRP A 110 -15.76 -7.33 -5.08
C TRP A 110 -16.22 -8.78 -5.12
N SER A 111 -15.94 -9.46 -6.24
CA SER A 111 -16.21 -10.89 -6.37
C SER A 111 -15.24 -11.69 -5.49
N GLU A 112 -15.70 -12.77 -4.86
CA GLU A 112 -14.83 -13.72 -4.13
C GLU A 112 -13.78 -14.36 -5.07
N ASP A 113 -14.08 -14.43 -6.37
CA ASP A 113 -13.18 -14.94 -7.41
C ASP A 113 -12.12 -13.92 -7.88
N ASP A 114 -12.24 -12.63 -7.52
CA ASP A 114 -11.32 -11.59 -7.99
C ASP A 114 -9.90 -11.86 -7.46
N LEU A 115 -8.88 -11.64 -8.30
CA LEU A 115 -7.47 -11.70 -7.88
C LEU A 115 -7.14 -10.41 -7.12
N ILE A 116 -6.85 -10.54 -5.83
CA ILE A 116 -6.58 -9.44 -4.91
C ILE A 116 -5.13 -9.50 -4.48
N VAL A 117 -4.43 -8.38 -4.60
CA VAL A 117 -3.08 -8.19 -4.06
C VAL A 117 -3.11 -7.11 -3.00
N THR A 118 -2.91 -7.51 -1.75
CA THR A 118 -2.73 -6.60 -0.61
C THR A 118 -1.28 -6.17 -0.50
N TYR A 119 -1.02 -4.92 -0.12
CA TYR A 119 0.33 -4.45 0.14
C TYR A 119 0.38 -3.47 1.32
N CYS A 120 1.54 -3.45 1.97
CA CYS A 120 1.95 -2.47 2.97
C CYS A 120 3.22 -1.76 2.47
N VAL A 121 3.80 -0.85 3.25
CA VAL A 121 5.08 -0.20 2.94
C VAL A 121 6.27 -1.12 3.20
N CYS A 122 6.22 -1.86 4.30
CA CYS A 122 7.19 -2.87 4.73
C CYS A 122 6.61 -4.27 4.46
N PRO A 123 7.45 -5.32 4.33
CA PRO A 123 7.28 -6.36 3.32
C PRO A 123 5.87 -6.93 3.31
N HIS A 124 5.36 -7.46 4.43
CA HIS A 124 4.01 -8.03 4.40
C HIS A 124 3.24 -8.05 5.74
N LEU A 125 3.61 -7.27 6.77
CA LEU A 125 2.89 -7.37 8.06
C LEU A 125 1.39 -7.01 7.95
N LEU A 126 1.08 -5.75 7.62
CA LEU A 126 -0.33 -5.32 7.44
C LEU A 126 -0.96 -5.99 6.21
N ALA A 127 -0.16 -6.20 5.15
CA ALA A 127 -0.62 -6.85 3.93
C ALA A 127 -1.14 -8.26 4.24
N GLY A 128 -0.34 -9.05 4.95
CA GLY A 128 -0.66 -10.40 5.40
C GLY A 128 -1.83 -10.45 6.36
N GLN A 129 -1.93 -9.52 7.31
CA GLN A 129 -3.10 -9.43 8.19
C GLN A 129 -4.40 -9.21 7.41
N ARG A 130 -4.40 -8.26 6.46
CA ARG A 130 -5.60 -8.02 5.64
C ARG A 130 -5.89 -9.20 4.72
N ALA A 131 -4.87 -9.77 4.09
CA ALA A 131 -5.02 -10.94 3.23
C ALA A 131 -5.61 -12.13 3.98
N ALA A 132 -5.14 -12.41 5.21
CA ALA A 132 -5.69 -13.46 6.06
C ALA A 132 -7.17 -13.26 6.35
N THR A 133 -7.59 -12.03 6.68
CA THR A 133 -9.01 -11.71 6.90
C THR A 133 -9.83 -11.93 5.63
N LEU A 134 -9.33 -11.53 4.46
CA LEU A 134 -10.02 -11.76 3.18
C LEU A 134 -10.14 -13.26 2.84
N ILE A 135 -9.07 -14.03 3.00
CA ILE A 135 -9.10 -15.49 2.80
C ILE A 135 -10.09 -16.14 3.77
N ALA A 136 -10.09 -15.75 5.05
CA ALA A 136 -11.03 -16.25 6.04
C ALA A 136 -12.50 -15.91 5.71
N ASN A 137 -12.71 -14.81 4.97
CA ASN A 137 -14.03 -14.37 4.51
C ASN A 137 -14.47 -15.00 3.18
N GLY A 138 -13.65 -15.85 2.55
CA GLY A 138 -14.05 -16.63 1.37
C GLY A 138 -13.49 -16.14 0.03
N TYR A 139 -12.67 -15.10 0.01
CA TYR A 139 -11.98 -14.70 -1.23
C TYR A 139 -10.94 -15.75 -1.63
N GLU A 140 -10.97 -16.17 -2.88
CA GLU A 140 -10.24 -17.35 -3.35
C GLU A 140 -8.81 -17.04 -3.81
N ASN A 141 -8.59 -15.83 -4.35
CA ASN A 141 -7.35 -15.45 -5.04
C ASN A 141 -6.67 -14.26 -4.35
N VAL A 142 -6.28 -14.40 -3.08
CA VAL A 142 -5.68 -13.32 -2.29
C VAL A 142 -4.20 -13.57 -2.03
N TYR A 143 -3.38 -12.55 -2.31
CA TYR A 143 -1.93 -12.59 -2.14
C TYR A 143 -1.42 -11.33 -1.45
N ALA A 144 -0.39 -11.46 -0.62
CA ALA A 144 0.37 -10.30 -0.13
C ALA A 144 1.54 -10.03 -1.07
N LEU A 145 1.75 -8.78 -1.50
CA LEU A 145 2.96 -8.39 -2.22
C LEU A 145 4.16 -8.54 -1.26
N ASP A 146 5.06 -9.47 -1.58
CA ASP A 146 6.16 -9.87 -0.70
C ASP A 146 7.11 -8.70 -0.36
N GLU A 147 7.53 -7.95 -1.37
CA GLU A 147 8.51 -6.88 -1.19
C GLU A 147 7.90 -5.51 -0.79
N GLY A 148 6.57 -5.41 -0.73
CA GLY A 148 5.84 -4.20 -0.36
C GLY A 148 5.93 -3.01 -1.34
N LEU A 149 5.32 -1.89 -0.95
CA LEU A 149 5.24 -0.66 -1.74
C LEU A 149 6.62 -0.03 -2.00
N GLN A 150 7.58 -0.19 -1.09
CA GLN A 150 8.91 0.38 -1.28
C GLN A 150 9.58 -0.18 -2.54
N ALA A 151 9.59 -1.51 -2.70
CA ALA A 151 10.17 -2.15 -3.88
C ALA A 151 9.42 -1.77 -5.18
N TRP A 152 8.10 -1.56 -5.09
CA TRP A 152 7.29 -1.05 -6.19
C TRP A 152 7.74 0.35 -6.65
N VAL A 153 7.91 1.27 -5.70
CA VAL A 153 8.36 2.66 -5.95
C VAL A 153 9.80 2.67 -6.50
N GLU A 154 10.71 1.91 -5.88
CA GLU A 154 12.12 1.83 -6.28
C GLU A 154 12.30 1.25 -7.68
N SER A 155 11.39 0.35 -8.09
CA SER A 155 11.34 -0.21 -9.45
C SER A 155 10.69 0.73 -10.48
N GLY A 156 10.25 1.92 -10.05
CA GLY A 156 9.70 2.96 -10.92
C GLY A 156 8.29 2.66 -11.44
N HIS A 157 7.54 1.80 -10.75
CA HIS A 157 6.16 1.49 -11.12
C HIS A 157 5.19 2.63 -10.75
N PRO A 158 4.02 2.73 -11.41
CA PRO A 158 3.12 3.86 -11.22
C PRO A 158 2.61 4.00 -9.77
N VAL A 159 2.69 5.23 -9.26
CA VAL A 159 2.15 5.62 -7.95
C VAL A 159 1.36 6.93 -8.04
N GLU A 160 0.46 7.14 -7.09
CA GLU A 160 -0.31 8.38 -6.91
C GLU A 160 -0.26 8.85 -5.45
N GLY A 161 -0.54 10.13 -5.21
CA GLY A 161 -0.56 10.71 -3.87
C GLY A 161 0.10 12.10 -3.84
N SER A 162 -0.02 12.81 -2.72
CA SER A 162 0.59 14.14 -2.54
C SER A 162 2.12 14.11 -2.62
N GLU A 163 2.71 12.98 -2.24
CA GLU A 163 4.16 12.79 -2.14
C GLU A 163 4.71 11.80 -3.19
N ALA A 164 3.90 11.41 -4.18
CA ALA A 164 4.25 10.42 -5.21
C ALA A 164 5.51 10.76 -6.06
N SER A 165 5.99 12.00 -6.01
CA SER A 165 7.22 12.45 -6.70
C SER A 165 8.45 12.49 -5.79
N GLN A 166 8.31 12.20 -4.50
CA GLN A 166 9.40 12.22 -3.53
C GLN A 166 9.79 10.77 -3.19
N ASN A 167 11.09 10.52 -2.97
CA ASN A 167 11.48 9.26 -2.32
C ASN A 167 10.83 9.23 -0.94
N LEU A 168 10.25 8.08 -0.56
CA LEU A 168 9.70 7.91 0.77
C LEU A 168 10.84 8.12 1.79
N PRO A 169 10.81 9.18 2.62
CA PRO A 169 11.78 9.29 3.70
C PRO A 169 11.60 8.09 4.61
N ALA A 170 12.72 7.50 5.02
CA ALA A 170 12.77 6.27 5.79
C ALA A 170 13.66 6.49 7.00
N TYR A 171 13.09 6.33 8.19
CA TYR A 171 13.83 6.45 9.45
C TYR A 171 13.76 5.12 10.20
N THR A 172 14.90 4.52 10.50
CA THR A 172 14.93 3.25 11.26
C THR A 172 14.85 3.53 12.74
N VAL A 173 13.85 2.96 13.41
CA VAL A 173 13.75 2.90 14.87
C VAL A 173 14.00 1.46 15.30
N GLN A 174 14.98 1.27 16.17
CA GLN A 174 15.32 -0.02 16.76
C GLN A 174 14.99 0.00 18.24
N GLY A 175 14.51 -1.12 18.78
CA GLY A 175 14.34 -1.24 20.22
C GLY A 175 14.33 -2.67 20.71
N ARG A 176 14.13 -2.80 22.02
CA ARG A 176 14.11 -4.10 22.69
C ARG A 176 13.13 -4.10 23.85
N THR A 177 12.28 -5.11 23.88
CA THR A 177 11.33 -5.45 24.94
C THR A 177 11.69 -6.82 25.54
N ASP A 178 10.95 -7.29 26.54
CA ASP A 178 11.10 -8.66 27.05
C ASP A 178 10.78 -9.69 25.94
N PRO A 179 11.65 -10.70 25.70
CA PRO A 179 11.40 -11.76 24.73
C PRO A 179 10.10 -12.55 24.95
N GLU A 180 9.47 -12.47 26.13
CA GLU A 180 8.15 -13.05 26.36
C GLU A 180 7.05 -12.47 25.46
N HIS A 181 7.27 -11.26 24.93
CA HIS A 181 6.37 -10.56 24.03
C HIS A 181 6.57 -10.89 22.55
N ALA A 182 7.35 -11.93 22.22
CA ALA A 182 7.56 -12.33 20.82
C ALA A 182 6.23 -12.54 20.07
N GLY A 183 6.10 -11.88 18.92
CA GLY A 183 4.88 -11.85 18.11
C GLY A 183 3.84 -10.80 18.53
N GLU A 184 4.05 -10.08 19.64
CA GLU A 184 3.27 -8.88 19.97
C GLU A 184 3.75 -7.67 19.16
N PHE A 185 2.97 -6.59 19.16
CA PHE A 185 3.21 -5.42 18.31
C PHE A 185 3.86 -4.27 19.06
N VAL A 186 4.72 -3.56 18.34
CA VAL A 186 5.26 -2.26 18.72
C VAL A 186 4.69 -1.22 17.76
N HIS A 187 4.10 -0.17 18.32
CA HIS A 187 3.60 0.96 17.56
C HIS A 187 4.53 2.15 17.74
N VAL A 188 4.84 2.83 16.64
CA VAL A 188 5.50 4.14 16.69
C VAL A 188 4.61 5.15 16.02
N ARG A 189 4.25 6.20 16.74
CA ARG A 189 3.34 7.23 16.26
C ARG A 189 3.86 8.64 16.40
N THR A 190 3.51 9.52 15.47
CA THR A 190 3.75 10.95 15.62
C THR A 190 2.73 11.53 16.59
N LEU A 191 3.18 12.34 17.55
CA LEU A 191 2.27 12.95 18.53
C LEU A 191 1.43 14.10 17.93
N GLU A 192 1.90 14.71 16.85
CA GLU A 192 1.25 15.88 16.25
C GLU A 192 0.26 15.53 15.14
N GLU A 193 0.54 14.48 14.37
CA GLU A 193 -0.18 14.17 13.12
C GLU A 193 -0.87 12.81 13.16
N ASP A 194 -0.86 12.12 14.31
CA ASP A 194 -1.49 10.81 14.54
C ASP A 194 -1.14 9.75 13.48
N ARG A 195 0.06 9.85 12.91
CA ARG A 195 0.60 8.88 11.94
C ARG A 195 1.24 7.75 12.70
N SER A 196 1.02 6.51 12.28
CA SER A 196 1.59 5.35 12.99
C SER A 196 2.20 4.32 12.04
N GLU A 197 3.24 3.64 12.51
CA GLU A 197 3.81 2.44 11.90
C GLU A 197 3.86 1.35 12.96
N VAL A 198 3.80 0.10 12.52
CA VAL A 198 3.82 -1.06 13.40
C VAL A 198 4.89 -2.05 12.97
N SER A 199 5.49 -2.72 13.94
CA SER A 199 6.34 -3.89 13.73
C SER A 199 6.07 -4.93 14.80
N ALA A 200 6.43 -6.18 14.53
CA ALA A 200 6.31 -7.26 15.49
C ALA A 200 7.60 -7.40 16.31
N VAL A 201 7.46 -7.89 17.54
CA VAL A 201 8.59 -8.25 18.39
C VAL A 201 9.15 -9.60 17.94
N GLU A 202 10.46 -9.64 17.69
CA GLU A 202 11.20 -10.83 17.31
C GLU A 202 11.38 -11.81 18.47
N SER A 203 11.74 -13.07 18.17
CA SER A 203 11.93 -14.13 19.17
C SER A 203 12.98 -13.84 20.24
N ASP A 204 13.89 -12.87 20.01
CA ASP A 204 14.90 -12.44 20.98
C ASP A 204 14.49 -11.15 21.73
N GLY A 205 13.28 -10.65 21.52
CA GLY A 205 12.75 -9.41 22.10
C GLY A 205 13.18 -8.14 21.36
N SER A 206 13.96 -8.24 20.28
CA SER A 206 14.25 -7.06 19.44
C SER A 206 13.07 -6.70 18.55
N TYR A 207 13.03 -5.45 18.12
CA TYR A 207 12.16 -5.00 17.05
C TYR A 207 12.88 -3.94 16.23
N GLU A 208 12.58 -3.92 14.93
CA GLU A 208 13.01 -2.88 14.01
C GLU A 208 11.79 -2.44 13.21
N LEU A 209 11.65 -1.14 13.02
CA LEU A 209 10.62 -0.57 12.17
C LEU A 209 11.22 0.61 11.39
N THR A 210 10.76 0.75 10.15
CA THR A 210 11.13 1.90 9.32
C THR A 210 9.93 2.82 9.24
N LEU A 211 10.11 4.05 9.69
CA LEU A 211 9.12 5.11 9.63
C LEU A 211 9.12 5.71 8.23
N HIS A 212 8.01 5.58 7.53
CA HIS A 212 7.80 6.19 6.22
C HIS A 212 6.99 7.49 6.32
N PHE A 213 7.31 8.31 7.32
CA PHE A 213 6.62 9.57 7.61
C PHE A 213 7.27 10.73 6.86
N ALA A 214 6.52 11.38 5.95
CA ALA A 214 6.96 12.59 5.29
C ALA A 214 7.05 13.79 6.25
N GLY A 215 7.96 14.73 6.00
CA GLY A 215 7.97 16.03 6.70
C GLY A 215 8.37 16.01 8.18
N LEU A 216 9.03 14.95 8.66
CA LEU A 216 9.61 14.96 10.00
C LEU A 216 10.93 15.76 10.06
N GLU A 217 11.14 16.42 11.18
CA GLU A 217 12.38 17.08 11.58
C GLU A 217 13.01 16.33 12.77
N ASP A 218 14.30 16.58 13.05
CA ASP A 218 15.05 15.89 14.12
C ASP A 218 14.40 16.03 15.50
N ASP A 219 13.67 17.13 15.75
CA ASP A 219 12.94 17.42 16.99
C ASP A 219 11.44 17.02 16.95
N SER A 220 10.96 16.43 15.84
CA SER A 220 9.60 15.88 15.78
C SER A 220 9.40 14.82 16.86
N LEU A 221 8.29 14.91 17.60
CA LEU A 221 8.01 14.02 18.71
C LEU A 221 7.31 12.73 18.25
N LEU A 222 7.89 11.62 18.68
CA LEU A 222 7.39 10.28 18.47
C LEU A 222 7.02 9.66 19.82
N GLU A 223 5.96 8.86 19.82
CA GLU A 223 5.69 7.92 20.89
C GLU A 223 5.97 6.50 20.41
N VAL A 224 6.82 5.78 21.14
CA VAL A 224 7.10 4.36 20.94
C VAL A 224 6.36 3.59 22.03
N GLU A 225 5.34 2.85 21.62
CA GLU A 225 4.52 1.99 22.47
C GLU A 225 4.89 0.53 22.19
N ALA A 226 5.65 -0.06 23.12
CA ALA A 226 5.98 -1.48 23.15
C ALA A 226 5.14 -2.20 24.23
N PRO A 227 5.05 -3.54 24.22
CA PRO A 227 4.20 -4.28 25.15
C PRO A 227 4.46 -4.00 26.64
N ASP A 228 5.70 -3.72 27.02
CA ASP A 228 6.12 -3.49 28.42
C ASP A 228 6.52 -2.03 28.74
N TYR A 229 6.53 -1.12 27.74
CA TYR A 229 6.83 0.30 27.98
C TYR A 229 6.24 1.25 26.94
N THR A 230 6.12 2.52 27.33
CA THR A 230 5.84 3.65 26.43
C THR A 230 6.90 4.72 26.61
N ARG A 231 7.44 5.25 25.50
CA ARG A 231 8.47 6.30 25.49
C ARG A 231 8.08 7.42 24.53
N GLU A 232 8.12 8.66 25.00
CA GLU A 232 8.14 9.84 24.13
C GLU A 232 9.59 10.24 23.85
N LEU A 233 9.97 10.36 22.59
CA LEU A 233 11.32 10.66 22.12
C LEU A 233 11.26 11.62 20.94
N THR A 234 12.32 12.39 20.70
CA THR A 234 12.46 13.05 19.39
C THR A 234 12.84 12.02 18.31
N LEU A 235 12.63 12.38 17.04
CA LEU A 235 13.12 11.58 15.91
C LEU A 235 14.63 11.30 16.02
N GLU A 236 15.43 12.31 16.37
CA GLU A 236 16.87 12.16 16.58
C GLU A 236 17.17 11.13 17.67
N GLU A 237 16.46 11.15 18.79
CA GLU A 237 16.66 10.19 19.89
C GLU A 237 16.25 8.77 19.49
N ALA A 238 15.13 8.62 18.79
CA ALA A 238 14.59 7.33 18.37
C ALA A 238 15.43 6.64 17.29
N THR A 239 16.16 7.40 16.48
CA THR A 239 16.95 6.88 15.33
C THR A 239 18.44 6.73 15.61
N ASN A 240 18.96 7.34 16.68
CA ASN A 240 20.40 7.25 17.04
C ASN A 240 20.72 6.20 18.12
N GLY A 241 19.75 5.36 18.51
CA GLY A 241 19.95 4.36 19.56
C GLY A 241 18.94 3.23 19.54
N VAL A 242 19.07 2.34 20.54
CA VAL A 242 18.10 1.26 20.79
C VAL A 242 17.15 1.72 21.87
N VAL A 243 15.87 1.84 21.53
CA VAL A 243 14.80 2.19 22.47
C VAL A 243 14.59 1.02 23.45
N THR A 244 14.53 1.35 24.74
CA THR A 244 14.31 0.41 25.84
C THR A 244 13.48 1.09 26.94
N ALA A 245 12.96 0.30 27.88
CA ALA A 245 12.22 0.78 29.05
C ALA A 245 12.90 1.93 29.83
#